data_AF-A0A414LVJ3-F1
#
_entry.id   AF-A0A414LVJ3-F1
#
_cell.length_a   1.000
_cell.length_b   1.000
_cell.length_c   1.000
_cell.angle_alpha   90.00
_cell.angle_beta   90.00
_cell.angle_gamma   90.00
#
_symmetry.space_group_name_H-M   'P 1'
#
loop_
_entity.id
_entity.type
_entity.pdbx_description
1 polymer ?
#
loop_
_entity_poly.entity_id
_entity_poly.type
_entity_poly.pdbx_seq_one_letter_code
_entity_poly.pdbx_strand_id
1 'polypeptide(L)'
;MTYLAILYLGYFGYNFRKLKSEAYMEKMVGAICWKKECEERELTFQEILLDETVIGGKIYVKREMLSAVGGINAEIHGKLSYELLLRIAKHAAIIQRPLENMRQEKDGDWLEVVPETCKSEEEGWKTDCYILGRYKGEFMKLGCFEQALAGLMSAEEEFQMQPAERRNYLEDMVTARECYWKIFDATQPILIYRGDEICYSVLDTFAEKLGEAFIQLGKKVEWFDAEKEDFRRIVKYFGKRFQAVIGMQTFMFSAKMQDGTFAHEKIIGPKYNYVFDHPIWLKNHLENTVNGLCVLTPDGNYADFVKKYYGLQAHFLPPAGIEKHLCEEKEWDVSFVGSIGEGFDGKLKQMLQCDRATRIIENHFIKKMKSNLKETPEKLFREVLDELDYKYTDCEFRDLFYEVRWMFYAMSQYYRKKVLELLLKAGIEVHVFGDSWKTCSLRKYQNLICHDAVLGEGCLEVYAKSRISLNIMTWHKDGFTERIANSMLQKSVVVTDWTKYIGTHFKAGEDMVIFELEKMGQLPQMIEELLYDEERQKRMSEKAYQIAKNQYTWHEHAEKFLKLVNMDKFHQKES
;
A
#
# COMPACT_ATOMS: atom_id res chain seq x y z
N MET A 1 4.85 -37.53 -60.96
CA MET A 1 6.13 -37.83 -61.65
C MET A 1 7.25 -37.59 -60.65
N THR A 2 7.69 -38.63 -59.93
CA THR A 2 8.86 -39.49 -60.25
C THR A 2 10.20 -38.74 -60.05
N TYR A 3 11.21 -39.13 -59.26
CA TYR A 3 11.71 -40.42 -58.77
C TYR A 3 12.81 -40.22 -57.68
N LEU A 4 12.94 -41.19 -56.75
CA LEU A 4 14.13 -41.84 -56.15
C LEU A 4 15.36 -41.01 -55.63
N ALA A 5 15.84 -41.17 -54.38
CA ALA A 5 16.61 -42.29 -53.77
C ALA A 5 18.07 -42.41 -54.35
N ILE A 6 19.20 -42.65 -53.68
CA ILE A 6 19.59 -43.25 -52.38
C ILE A 6 21.17 -43.23 -52.29
N LEU A 7 21.75 -43.24 -51.07
CA LEU A 7 23.11 -43.69 -50.64
C LEU A 7 24.43 -43.02 -51.13
N TYR A 8 25.29 -42.56 -50.20
CA TYR A 8 26.42 -43.35 -49.66
C TYR A 8 27.20 -42.62 -48.53
N LEU A 9 27.65 -43.40 -47.56
CA LEU A 9 28.40 -43.07 -46.33
C LEU A 9 29.83 -42.57 -46.58
N GLY A 10 30.38 -41.79 -45.63
CA GLY A 10 31.81 -41.89 -45.29
C GLY A 10 32.56 -40.62 -44.86
N TYR A 11 32.58 -40.39 -43.54
CA TYR A 11 33.74 -39.96 -42.75
C TYR A 11 34.32 -38.52 -42.83
N PHE A 12 34.57 -38.01 -41.61
CA PHE A 12 35.42 -36.88 -41.15
C PHE A 12 34.84 -35.46 -41.06
N GLY A 13 34.59 -35.04 -39.80
CA GLY A 13 35.06 -33.75 -39.31
C GLY A 13 34.10 -32.56 -39.41
N TYR A 14 32.97 -32.58 -38.67
CA TYR A 14 32.15 -31.36 -38.53
C TYR A 14 32.74 -30.39 -37.51
N ASN A 15 33.38 -29.36 -38.04
CA ASN A 15 33.73 -28.12 -37.36
C ASN A 15 32.45 -27.40 -36.86
N PHE A 16 32.32 -27.24 -35.55
CA PHE A 16 31.36 -26.32 -34.94
C PHE A 16 31.77 -24.86 -35.21
N ARG A 17 31.48 -24.32 -36.40
CA ARG A 17 31.51 -22.87 -36.66
C ARG A 17 30.48 -22.46 -37.71
N LYS A 18 29.34 -21.97 -37.21
CA LYS A 18 28.41 -20.98 -37.79
C LYS A 18 26.95 -21.44 -37.67
N LEU A 19 26.35 -21.06 -36.56
CA LEU A 19 24.97 -20.58 -36.49
C LEU A 19 24.99 -19.41 -35.49
N LYS A 20 25.61 -18.30 -35.93
CA LYS A 20 25.44 -16.97 -35.34
C LYS A 20 24.54 -16.21 -36.29
N SER A 21 23.25 -16.15 -36.00
CA SER A 21 22.38 -15.02 -36.37
C SER A 21 20.98 -15.28 -35.84
N GLU A 22 20.76 -14.98 -34.56
CA GLU A 22 19.52 -14.42 -34.06
C GLU A 22 19.90 -13.53 -32.87
N ALA A 23 19.31 -12.35 -32.82
CA ALA A 23 19.82 -11.15 -32.16
C ALA A 23 20.27 -11.36 -30.70
N TYR A 24 21.60 -11.42 -30.48
CA TYR A 24 22.18 -11.04 -29.20
C TYR A 24 22.05 -9.51 -29.08
N MET A 25 20.89 -9.06 -28.60
CA MET A 25 20.93 -7.90 -27.69
C MET A 25 21.85 -8.34 -26.56
N GLU A 26 22.96 -7.64 -26.31
CA GLU A 26 23.79 -7.89 -25.12
C GLU A 26 22.85 -7.89 -23.92
N LYS A 27 22.57 -9.08 -23.37
CA LYS A 27 21.76 -9.20 -22.17
C LYS A 27 22.53 -8.43 -21.11
N MET A 28 21.88 -7.42 -20.55
CA MET A 28 22.40 -6.69 -19.42
C MET A 28 22.80 -7.69 -18.32
N VAL A 29 23.96 -7.49 -17.70
CA VAL A 29 24.41 -8.37 -16.60
C VAL A 29 23.55 -8.07 -15.38
N GLY A 30 22.75 -9.05 -14.97
CA GLY A 30 21.79 -8.91 -13.87
C GLY A 30 22.29 -9.44 -12.54
N ALA A 31 23.19 -10.43 -12.56
CA ALA A 31 23.79 -11.02 -11.37
C ALA A 31 25.24 -11.46 -11.61
N ILE A 32 26.05 -11.43 -10.56
CA ILE A 32 27.43 -11.91 -10.53
C ILE A 32 27.58 -12.90 -9.38
N CYS A 33 28.12 -14.08 -9.68
CA CYS A 33 28.46 -15.12 -8.70
C CYS A 33 29.98 -15.23 -8.57
N TRP A 34 30.53 -14.83 -7.42
CA TRP A 34 31.95 -14.93 -7.11
C TRP A 34 32.26 -16.25 -6.42
N LYS A 35 32.88 -17.18 -7.15
CA LYS A 35 33.15 -18.56 -6.68
C LYS A 35 34.66 -18.85 -6.70
N LYS A 36 35.14 -19.66 -5.76
CA LYS A 36 36.51 -20.21 -5.80
C LYS A 36 36.63 -21.22 -6.93
N GLU A 37 37.82 -21.37 -7.50
CA GLU A 37 38.14 -22.42 -8.48
C GLU A 37 37.17 -22.46 -9.67
N CYS A 38 36.91 -21.29 -10.27
CA CYS A 38 36.07 -21.18 -11.47
C CYS A 38 36.72 -20.28 -12.52
N GLU A 39 36.25 -20.38 -13.77
CA GLU A 39 36.60 -19.46 -14.85
C GLU A 39 35.52 -18.39 -15.01
N GLU A 40 35.89 -17.20 -15.50
CA GLU A 40 34.92 -16.16 -15.81
C GLU A 40 34.09 -16.57 -17.04
N ARG A 41 32.77 -16.72 -16.85
CA ARG A 41 31.84 -17.12 -17.92
C ARG A 41 30.40 -16.71 -17.62
N GLU A 42 29.59 -16.61 -18.66
CA GLU A 42 28.14 -16.50 -18.52
C GLU A 42 27.55 -17.89 -18.22
N LEU A 43 26.70 -17.96 -17.19
CA LEU A 43 25.93 -19.15 -16.83
C LEU A 43 24.59 -19.12 -17.56
N THR A 44 24.29 -20.20 -18.28
CA THR A 44 22.98 -20.35 -18.93
C THR A 44 21.91 -20.75 -17.93
N PHE A 45 20.65 -20.43 -18.23
CA PHE A 45 19.51 -20.88 -17.43
C PHE A 45 19.48 -22.41 -17.24
N GLN A 46 19.87 -23.18 -18.27
CA GLN A 46 19.86 -24.64 -18.21
C GLN A 46 20.96 -25.19 -17.30
N GLU A 47 22.16 -24.62 -17.33
CA GLU A 47 23.23 -25.00 -16.40
C GLU A 47 22.82 -24.76 -14.95
N ILE A 48 22.24 -23.59 -14.66
CA ILE A 48 21.78 -23.28 -13.31
C ILE A 48 20.64 -24.22 -12.89
N LEU A 49 19.66 -24.49 -13.78
CA LEU A 49 18.52 -25.35 -13.48
C LEU A 49 18.89 -26.81 -13.19
N LEU A 50 19.94 -27.33 -13.83
CA LEU A 50 20.33 -28.73 -13.71
C LEU A 50 21.39 -28.96 -12.62
N ASP A 51 22.16 -27.93 -12.28
CA ASP A 51 23.24 -28.02 -11.29
C ASP A 51 23.33 -26.72 -10.49
N GLU A 52 22.70 -26.70 -9.31
CA GLU A 52 22.78 -25.56 -8.41
C GLU A 52 24.21 -25.28 -7.90
N THR A 53 25.15 -26.23 -8.01
CA THR A 53 26.51 -26.03 -7.52
C THR A 53 27.29 -25.07 -8.41
N VAL A 54 26.84 -24.81 -9.64
CA VAL A 54 27.46 -23.82 -10.54
C VAL A 54 27.35 -22.40 -9.98
N ILE A 55 26.32 -22.14 -9.17
CA ILE A 55 26.13 -20.90 -8.42
C ILE A 55 26.62 -21.10 -6.98
N GLY A 56 27.27 -20.09 -6.41
CA GLY A 56 27.82 -20.19 -5.06
C GLY A 56 28.85 -19.12 -4.75
N GLY A 57 29.34 -19.12 -3.50
CA GLY A 57 30.21 -18.06 -3.00
C GLY A 57 29.45 -16.76 -2.73
N LYS A 58 30.00 -15.61 -3.13
CA LYS A 58 29.33 -14.31 -2.93
C LYS A 58 28.49 -13.94 -4.14
N ILE A 59 27.23 -13.62 -3.92
CA ILE A 59 26.30 -13.30 -5.02
C ILE A 59 25.93 -11.83 -4.94
N TYR A 60 26.09 -11.12 -6.05
CA TYR A 60 25.65 -9.74 -6.21
C TYR A 60 24.59 -9.66 -7.30
N VAL A 61 23.51 -8.96 -7.02
CA VAL A 61 22.39 -8.77 -7.95
C VAL A 61 22.14 -7.29 -8.14
N LYS A 62 21.86 -6.86 -9.38
CA LYS A 62 21.43 -5.48 -9.62
C LYS A 62 20.08 -5.20 -9.00
N ARG A 63 19.93 -4.05 -8.35
CA ARG A 63 18.69 -3.62 -7.70
C ARG A 63 17.49 -3.67 -8.65
N GLU A 64 17.65 -3.18 -9.88
CA GLU A 64 16.60 -3.22 -10.89
C GLU A 64 16.16 -4.65 -11.25
N MET A 65 17.06 -5.64 -11.16
CA MET A 65 16.70 -7.03 -11.42
C MET A 65 15.85 -7.60 -10.31
N LEU A 66 16.10 -7.25 -9.05
CA LEU A 66 15.23 -7.64 -7.95
C LEU A 66 13.79 -7.19 -8.24
N SER A 67 13.59 -5.91 -8.52
CA SER A 67 12.27 -5.37 -8.87
C SER A 67 11.68 -5.99 -10.14
N ALA A 68 12.50 -6.30 -11.15
CA ALA A 68 12.04 -6.92 -12.40
C ALA A 68 11.53 -8.36 -12.22
N VAL A 69 12.07 -9.10 -11.23
CA VAL A 69 11.69 -10.49 -10.96
C VAL A 69 10.79 -10.66 -9.73
N GLY A 70 10.35 -9.58 -9.07
CA GLY A 70 9.46 -9.61 -7.91
C GLY A 70 10.16 -9.77 -6.55
N GLY A 71 11.47 -9.54 -6.53
CA GLY A 71 12.29 -9.45 -5.32
C GLY A 71 12.76 -10.80 -4.80
N ILE A 72 13.21 -10.81 -3.55
CA ILE A 72 13.53 -12.05 -2.84
C ILE A 72 12.22 -12.73 -2.43
N ASN A 73 12.12 -14.05 -2.67
CA ASN A 73 10.91 -14.80 -2.33
C ASN A 73 10.88 -15.12 -0.83
N ALA A 74 10.06 -14.41 -0.07
CA ALA A 74 9.96 -14.58 1.38
C ALA A 74 9.31 -15.92 1.82
N GLU A 75 8.70 -16.66 0.89
CA GLU A 75 8.11 -17.98 1.14
C GLU A 75 9.11 -19.14 0.93
N ILE A 76 10.34 -18.83 0.52
CA ILE A 76 11.43 -19.78 0.38
C ILE A 76 12.38 -19.61 1.58
N HIS A 77 12.76 -20.71 2.23
CA HIS A 77 13.60 -20.71 3.44
C HIS A 77 14.88 -21.54 3.31
N GLY A 78 15.12 -22.12 2.14
CA GLY A 78 16.36 -22.78 1.77
C GLY A 78 16.66 -22.54 0.29
N LYS A 79 17.93 -22.59 -0.12
CA LYS A 79 18.33 -22.41 -1.52
C LYS A 79 17.76 -21.11 -2.16
N LEU A 80 17.56 -20.05 -1.38
CA LEU A 80 16.93 -18.81 -1.84
C LEU A 80 17.66 -18.14 -3.00
N SER A 81 18.99 -18.17 -2.95
CA SER A 81 19.83 -17.65 -4.03
C SER A 81 19.65 -18.43 -5.34
N TYR A 82 19.40 -19.73 -5.25
CA TYR A 82 19.16 -20.57 -6.42
C TYR A 82 17.85 -20.23 -7.11
N GLU A 83 16.76 -20.14 -6.35
CA GLU A 83 15.45 -19.73 -6.88
C GLU A 83 15.51 -18.32 -7.50
N LEU A 84 16.18 -17.37 -6.83
CA LEU A 84 16.34 -16.00 -7.32
C LEU A 84 17.12 -15.94 -8.64
N LEU A 85 18.28 -16.60 -8.71
CA LEU A 85 19.10 -16.59 -9.91
C LEU A 85 18.42 -17.28 -11.09
N LEU A 86 17.64 -18.35 -10.87
CA LEU A 86 16.82 -18.95 -11.93
C LEU A 86 15.83 -17.95 -12.54
N ARG A 87 15.18 -17.13 -11.71
CA ARG A 87 14.29 -16.08 -12.21
C ARG A 87 15.07 -15.02 -13.00
N ILE A 88 16.21 -14.56 -12.48
CA ILE A 88 17.04 -13.54 -13.13
C ILE A 88 17.55 -14.04 -14.49
N ALA A 89 17.98 -15.30 -14.59
CA ALA A 89 18.51 -15.90 -15.82
C ALA A 89 17.52 -15.90 -17.00
N LYS A 90 16.20 -15.79 -16.73
CA LYS A 90 15.18 -15.60 -17.77
C LYS A 90 15.19 -14.19 -18.38
N HIS A 91 15.72 -13.19 -17.68
CA HIS A 91 15.66 -11.78 -18.07
C HIS A 91 17.03 -11.17 -18.38
N ALA A 92 18.07 -11.61 -17.69
CA ALA A 92 19.40 -11.00 -17.71
C ALA A 92 20.51 -12.05 -17.69
N ALA A 93 21.73 -11.65 -18.04
CA ALA A 93 22.90 -12.52 -17.98
C ALA A 93 23.35 -12.71 -16.53
N ILE A 94 23.82 -13.91 -16.21
CA ILE A 94 24.43 -14.24 -14.91
C ILE A 94 25.87 -14.59 -15.17
N ILE A 95 26.79 -13.84 -14.55
CA ILE A 95 28.23 -14.01 -14.78
C ILE A 95 28.86 -14.67 -13.56
N GLN A 96 29.50 -15.81 -13.78
CA GLN A 96 30.38 -16.42 -12.80
C GLN A 96 31.77 -15.78 -12.90
N ARG A 97 32.40 -15.47 -11.77
CA ARG A 97 33.76 -14.92 -11.71
C ARG A 97 34.60 -15.57 -10.60
N PRO A 98 35.93 -15.69 -10.79
CA PRO A 98 36.84 -16.12 -9.75
C PRO A 98 36.78 -15.17 -8.54
N LEU A 99 36.59 -15.70 -7.34
CA LEU A 99 36.54 -14.92 -6.10
C LEU A 99 37.81 -14.07 -5.88
N GLU A 100 38.95 -14.53 -6.38
CA GLU A 100 40.24 -13.82 -6.34
C GLU A 100 40.20 -12.49 -7.10
N ASN A 101 39.35 -12.39 -8.12
CA ASN A 101 39.17 -11.19 -8.94
C ASN A 101 38.13 -10.23 -8.36
N MET A 102 37.56 -10.55 -7.19
CA MET A 102 36.51 -9.76 -6.57
C MET A 102 37.01 -8.34 -6.30
N ARG A 103 36.41 -7.40 -7.00
CA ARG A 103 36.47 -5.98 -6.66
C ARG A 103 35.19 -5.66 -5.90
N GLN A 104 35.27 -4.79 -4.90
CA GLN A 104 34.04 -4.29 -4.28
C GLN A 104 33.22 -3.62 -5.39
N GLU A 105 32.06 -4.17 -5.70
CA GLU A 105 31.05 -3.53 -6.55
C GLU A 105 30.53 -2.33 -5.73
N LYS A 106 31.23 -1.20 -5.83
CA LYS A 106 30.97 0.02 -5.04
C LYS A 106 29.86 0.89 -5.59
N ASP A 107 29.28 0.50 -6.73
CA ASP A 107 28.13 1.20 -7.28
C ASP A 107 26.88 0.78 -6.50
N GLY A 108 26.09 1.75 -6.01
CA GLY A 108 24.92 1.53 -5.15
C GLY A 108 23.80 0.68 -5.78
N ASP A 109 23.99 0.31 -7.04
CA ASP A 109 23.13 -0.52 -7.87
C ASP A 109 23.30 -2.02 -7.62
N TRP A 110 24.43 -2.46 -7.07
CA TRP A 110 24.68 -3.88 -6.77
C TRP A 110 24.41 -4.19 -5.30
N LEU A 111 23.61 -5.21 -5.06
CA LEU A 111 23.25 -5.68 -3.73
C LEU A 111 23.85 -7.08 -3.52
N GLU A 112 24.67 -7.22 -2.49
CA GLU A 112 25.10 -8.55 -2.02
C GLU A 112 23.85 -9.28 -1.52
N VAL A 113 23.48 -10.34 -2.22
CA VAL A 113 22.50 -11.30 -1.72
C VAL A 113 23.25 -12.12 -0.69
N VAL A 114 22.98 -11.86 0.59
CA VAL A 114 23.60 -12.58 1.69
C VAL A 114 23.33 -14.07 1.47
N PRO A 115 24.36 -14.91 1.26
CA PRO A 115 24.18 -16.34 1.14
C PRO A 115 23.53 -16.85 2.42
N GLU A 116 22.44 -17.59 2.31
CA GLU A 116 21.80 -18.14 3.50
C GLU A 116 22.77 -19.07 4.23
N THR A 117 22.86 -18.87 5.54
CA THR A 117 23.06 -19.97 6.47
C THR A 117 21.83 -20.87 6.33
N CYS A 118 21.91 -21.91 5.51
CA CYS A 118 20.82 -22.86 5.27
C CYS A 118 20.19 -23.30 6.60
N LYS A 119 18.85 -23.22 6.72
CA LYS A 119 18.15 -23.54 7.97
C LYS A 119 17.87 -25.05 8.16
N SER A 120 17.84 -25.86 7.09
CA SER A 120 17.85 -27.34 7.12
C SER A 120 17.90 -27.94 5.70
N GLU A 121 18.27 -29.21 5.56
CA GLU A 121 18.18 -29.96 4.28
C GLU A 121 16.73 -30.03 3.76
N GLU A 122 15.75 -30.14 4.66
CA GLU A 122 14.32 -30.17 4.31
C GLU A 122 13.84 -28.91 3.57
N GLU A 123 14.30 -27.72 3.97
CA GLU A 123 13.95 -26.47 3.27
C GLU A 123 14.61 -26.36 1.88
N GLY A 124 15.79 -26.97 1.73
CA GLY A 124 16.41 -27.16 0.41
C GLY A 124 15.55 -28.05 -0.49
N TRP A 125 15.14 -29.21 0.03
CA TRP A 125 14.27 -30.15 -0.69
C TRP A 125 12.92 -29.54 -1.09
N LYS A 126 12.29 -28.74 -0.20
CA LYS A 126 11.05 -28.01 -0.51
C LYS A 126 11.25 -27.06 -1.70
N THR A 127 12.39 -26.39 -1.74
CA THR A 127 12.74 -25.45 -2.83
C THR A 127 12.95 -26.19 -4.15
N ASP A 128 13.60 -27.35 -4.13
CA ASP A 128 13.78 -28.17 -5.33
C ASP A 128 12.44 -28.69 -5.86
N CYS A 129 11.52 -29.11 -4.97
CA CYS A 129 10.15 -29.46 -5.34
C CYS A 129 9.45 -28.30 -6.06
N TYR A 130 9.56 -27.09 -5.51
CA TYR A 130 8.99 -25.89 -6.12
C TYR A 130 9.61 -25.57 -7.48
N ILE A 131 10.93 -25.67 -7.62
CA ILE A 131 11.67 -25.45 -8.88
C ILE A 131 11.23 -26.46 -9.94
N LEU A 132 11.07 -27.75 -9.58
CA LEU A 132 10.56 -28.78 -10.47
C LEU A 132 9.15 -28.46 -10.97
N GLY A 133 8.26 -28.00 -10.07
CA GLY A 133 6.91 -27.57 -10.43
C GLY A 133 6.90 -26.35 -11.35
N ARG A 134 7.64 -25.31 -10.97
CA ARG A 134 7.68 -24.01 -11.67
C ARG A 134 8.25 -24.13 -13.09
N TYR A 135 9.32 -24.89 -13.24
CA TYR A 135 10.04 -25.06 -14.51
C TYR A 135 9.77 -26.44 -15.13
N LYS A 136 8.62 -27.05 -14.80
CA LYS A 136 8.17 -28.34 -15.35
C LYS A 136 8.29 -28.39 -16.87
N GLY A 137 7.89 -27.32 -17.56
CA GLY A 137 7.98 -27.23 -19.02
C GLY A 137 9.41 -27.32 -19.54
N GLU A 138 10.38 -26.73 -18.83
CA GLU A 138 11.79 -26.77 -19.16
C GLU A 138 12.42 -28.13 -18.87
N PHE A 139 12.11 -28.75 -17.73
CA PHE A 139 12.53 -30.13 -17.43
C PHE A 139 12.01 -31.13 -18.47
N MET A 140 10.76 -30.98 -18.91
CA MET A 140 10.17 -31.82 -19.95
C MET A 140 10.88 -31.64 -21.31
N LYS A 141 11.22 -30.40 -21.69
CA LYS A 141 11.97 -30.11 -22.93
C LYS A 141 13.39 -30.69 -22.90
N LEU A 142 14.00 -30.77 -21.73
CA LEU A 142 15.33 -31.36 -21.52
C LEU A 142 15.29 -32.89 -21.37
N GLY A 143 14.11 -33.50 -21.25
CA GLY A 143 13.95 -34.95 -21.09
C GLY A 143 14.36 -35.48 -19.71
N CYS A 144 14.53 -34.61 -18.71
CA CYS A 144 15.02 -34.98 -17.37
C CYS A 144 13.96 -34.85 -16.27
N PHE A 145 12.71 -34.53 -16.60
CA PHE A 145 11.63 -34.37 -15.61
C PHE A 145 11.42 -35.63 -14.74
N GLU A 146 11.30 -36.81 -15.36
CA GLU A 146 11.09 -38.07 -14.63
C GLU A 146 12.26 -38.41 -13.70
N GLN A 147 13.50 -38.11 -14.13
CA GLN A 147 14.70 -38.34 -13.33
C GLN A 147 14.76 -37.39 -12.13
N ALA A 148 14.46 -36.10 -12.33
CA ALA A 148 14.40 -35.12 -11.27
C ALA A 148 13.29 -35.46 -10.25
N LEU A 149 12.11 -35.87 -10.75
CA LEU A 149 10.99 -36.30 -9.91
C LEU A 149 11.36 -37.53 -9.07
N ALA A 150 11.95 -38.55 -9.69
CA ALA A 150 12.40 -39.76 -8.99
C ALA A 150 13.43 -39.44 -7.90
N GLY A 151 14.39 -38.55 -8.19
CA GLY A 151 15.40 -38.11 -7.22
C GLY A 151 14.78 -37.44 -5.98
N LEU A 152 13.79 -36.57 -6.17
CA LEU A 152 13.08 -35.94 -5.05
C LEU A 152 12.21 -36.92 -4.25
N MET A 153 11.66 -37.95 -4.92
CA MET A 153 10.89 -39.01 -4.25
C MET A 153 11.78 -39.97 -3.44
N SER A 154 13.02 -40.18 -3.87
CA SER A 154 13.99 -41.07 -3.24
C SER A 154 14.87 -40.39 -2.18
N ALA A 155 14.60 -39.14 -1.81
CA ALA A 155 15.36 -38.45 -0.76
C ALA A 155 15.12 -39.13 0.61
N GLU A 156 16.14 -39.87 1.09
CA GLU A 156 16.12 -40.66 2.34
C GLU A 156 16.58 -39.86 3.58
N GLU A 157 16.67 -38.53 3.48
CA GLU A 157 17.13 -37.66 4.56
C GLU A 157 16.17 -37.67 5.78
N GLU A 158 16.72 -37.44 6.99
CA GLU A 158 15.98 -37.37 8.26
C GLU A 158 15.16 -36.06 8.34
N PHE A 159 14.12 -35.97 7.49
CA PHE A 159 13.18 -34.86 7.50
C PHE A 159 12.20 -34.95 8.66
N GLN A 160 11.75 -33.81 9.14
CA GLN A 160 10.69 -33.73 10.14
C GLN A 160 9.34 -34.14 9.53
N MET A 161 9.12 -33.78 8.26
CA MET A 161 7.92 -34.15 7.51
C MET A 161 7.79 -35.65 7.29
N GLN A 162 6.59 -36.18 7.55
CA GLN A 162 6.30 -37.59 7.32
C GLN A 162 6.29 -37.93 5.82
N PRO A 163 6.62 -39.17 5.40
CA PRO A 163 6.66 -39.55 3.98
C PRO A 163 5.37 -39.29 3.18
N ALA A 164 4.20 -39.33 3.82
CA ALA A 164 2.93 -38.98 3.19
C ALA A 164 2.82 -37.47 2.92
N GLU A 165 3.21 -36.64 3.90
CA GLU A 165 3.21 -35.18 3.77
C GLU A 165 4.18 -34.72 2.69
N ARG A 166 5.35 -35.35 2.58
CA ARG A 166 6.34 -35.09 1.53
C ARG A 166 5.78 -35.36 0.14
N ARG A 167 5.13 -36.51 -0.04
CA ARG A 167 4.47 -36.85 -1.32
C ARG A 167 3.39 -35.84 -1.69
N ASN A 168 2.55 -35.46 -0.72
CA ASN A 168 1.51 -34.45 -0.94
C ASN A 168 2.11 -33.08 -1.31
N TYR A 169 3.18 -32.65 -0.63
CA TYR A 169 3.86 -31.39 -0.93
C TYR A 169 4.46 -31.37 -2.34
N LEU A 170 5.14 -32.46 -2.74
CA LEU A 170 5.69 -32.59 -4.09
C LEU A 170 4.58 -32.62 -5.16
N GLU A 171 3.48 -33.33 -4.89
CA GLU A 171 2.30 -33.33 -5.76
C GLU A 171 1.73 -31.91 -5.93
N ASP A 172 1.63 -31.15 -4.84
CA ASP A 172 1.16 -29.77 -4.85
C ASP A 172 2.02 -28.88 -5.75
N MET A 173 3.35 -29.07 -5.76
CA MET A 173 4.26 -28.34 -6.64
C MET A 173 4.07 -28.72 -8.11
N VAL A 174 4.05 -30.01 -8.42
CA VAL A 174 4.01 -30.53 -9.79
C VAL A 174 2.65 -30.32 -10.47
N THR A 175 1.58 -30.22 -9.67
CA THR A 175 0.21 -30.01 -10.12
C THR A 175 -0.31 -28.58 -9.92
N ALA A 176 0.54 -27.68 -9.41
CA ALA A 176 0.21 -26.28 -9.13
C ALA A 176 -1.03 -26.13 -8.25
N ARG A 177 -0.99 -26.70 -7.05
CA ARG A 177 -2.01 -26.55 -6.00
C ARG A 177 -1.63 -25.45 -5.00
N GLU A 178 -2.28 -25.43 -3.85
CA GLU A 178 -2.25 -24.34 -2.89
C GLU A 178 -0.82 -23.97 -2.45
N CYS A 179 0.00 -24.94 -2.04
CA CYS A 179 1.38 -24.67 -1.61
C CYS A 179 2.23 -24.07 -2.74
N TYR A 180 2.04 -24.52 -4.00
CA TYR A 180 2.73 -23.94 -5.16
C TYR A 180 2.35 -22.47 -5.36
N TRP A 181 1.04 -22.17 -5.37
CA TRP A 181 0.57 -20.80 -5.60
C TRP A 181 0.99 -19.85 -4.49
N LYS A 182 1.08 -20.32 -3.25
CA LYS A 182 1.61 -19.51 -2.13
C LYS A 182 3.01 -18.98 -2.44
N ILE A 183 3.91 -19.86 -2.88
CA ILE A 183 5.30 -19.52 -3.21
C ILE A 183 5.37 -18.71 -4.52
N PHE A 184 4.60 -19.11 -5.54
CA PHE A 184 4.61 -18.43 -6.84
C PHE A 184 4.07 -17.00 -6.75
N ASP A 185 2.95 -16.78 -6.05
CA ASP A 185 2.28 -15.48 -5.92
C ASP A 185 3.10 -14.46 -5.13
N ALA A 186 4.02 -14.90 -4.27
CA ALA A 186 4.87 -14.01 -3.46
C ALA A 186 5.88 -13.18 -4.29
N THR A 187 6.12 -13.58 -5.54
CA THR A 187 7.00 -12.89 -6.50
C THR A 187 6.25 -12.34 -7.72
N GLN A 188 4.92 -12.45 -7.75
CA GLN A 188 4.13 -11.87 -8.82
C GLN A 188 4.04 -10.34 -8.67
N PRO A 189 3.71 -9.60 -9.75
CA PRO A 189 3.57 -8.16 -9.66
C PRO A 189 2.50 -7.74 -8.65
N ILE A 190 2.64 -6.52 -8.15
CA ILE A 190 1.58 -5.78 -7.46
C ILE A 190 0.95 -4.85 -8.48
N LEU A 191 -0.35 -4.97 -8.70
CA LEU A 191 -1.10 -4.07 -9.59
C LEU A 191 -1.59 -2.87 -8.78
N ILE A 192 -1.30 -1.66 -9.25
CA ILE A 192 -1.75 -0.41 -8.61
C ILE A 192 -2.56 0.42 -9.60
N TYR A 193 -3.75 0.83 -9.17
CA TYR A 193 -4.61 1.78 -9.88
C TYR A 193 -4.26 3.22 -9.53
N ARG A 194 -4.25 4.10 -10.54
CA ARG A 194 -4.13 5.56 -10.45
C ARG A 194 -4.96 6.25 -11.53
N GLY A 195 -4.99 7.58 -11.53
CA GLY A 195 -5.66 8.41 -12.54
C GLY A 195 -7.16 8.54 -12.28
N ASP A 196 -7.60 8.45 -11.03
CA ASP A 196 -8.98 8.76 -10.65
C ASP A 196 -9.02 10.22 -10.20
N GLU A 197 -9.81 11.09 -10.85
CA GLU A 197 -9.85 12.54 -10.57
C GLU A 197 -10.39 12.89 -9.15
N ILE A 198 -10.72 11.88 -8.35
CA ILE A 198 -11.21 12.02 -6.98
C ILE A 198 -10.12 12.63 -6.08
N CYS A 199 -10.51 13.65 -5.30
CA CYS A 199 -9.65 14.31 -4.31
C CYS A 199 -8.39 15.00 -4.88
N TYR A 200 -8.51 15.70 -6.00
CA TYR A 200 -7.49 16.64 -6.50
C TYR A 200 -6.08 16.02 -6.67
N SER A 201 -6.00 14.79 -7.20
CA SER A 201 -4.75 14.05 -7.48
C SER A 201 -3.89 13.67 -6.26
N VAL A 202 -4.37 13.90 -5.03
CA VAL A 202 -3.69 13.44 -3.80
C VAL A 202 -3.64 11.91 -3.75
N LEU A 203 -4.70 11.25 -4.19
CA LEU A 203 -4.79 9.79 -4.24
C LEU A 203 -3.80 9.18 -5.25
N ASP A 204 -3.54 9.87 -6.35
CA ASP A 204 -2.50 9.47 -7.31
C ASP A 204 -1.13 9.58 -6.69
N THR A 205 -0.88 10.67 -5.93
CA THR A 205 0.38 10.82 -5.19
C THR A 205 0.57 9.65 -4.20
N PHE A 206 -0.49 9.21 -3.52
CA PHE A 206 -0.42 8.04 -2.62
C PHE A 206 -0.13 6.75 -3.38
N ALA A 207 -0.82 6.51 -4.49
CA ALA A 207 -0.60 5.34 -5.33
C ALA A 207 0.86 5.29 -5.85
N GLU A 208 1.37 6.42 -6.32
CA GLU A 208 2.73 6.56 -6.85
C GLU A 208 3.78 6.33 -5.76
N LYS A 209 3.65 7.01 -4.61
CA LYS A 209 4.61 6.86 -3.51
C LYS A 209 4.59 5.46 -2.90
N LEU A 210 3.43 4.82 -2.83
CA LEU A 210 3.33 3.42 -2.42
C LEU A 210 4.00 2.47 -3.42
N GLY A 211 3.78 2.67 -4.72
CA GLY A 211 4.43 1.86 -5.75
C GLY A 211 5.94 2.05 -5.81
N GLU A 212 6.44 3.29 -5.67
CA GLU A 212 7.86 3.59 -5.52
C GLU A 212 8.46 2.86 -4.32
N ALA A 213 7.77 2.86 -3.17
CA ALA A 213 8.20 2.15 -1.97
C ALA A 213 8.25 0.62 -2.20
N PHE A 214 7.28 0.03 -2.89
CA PHE A 214 7.34 -1.38 -3.27
C PHE A 214 8.53 -1.68 -4.19
N ILE A 215 8.81 -0.82 -5.17
CA ILE A 215 9.97 -0.98 -6.06
C ILE A 215 11.28 -0.92 -5.25
N GLN A 216 11.39 -0.01 -4.29
CA GLN A 216 12.55 0.09 -3.39
C GLN A 216 12.72 -1.16 -2.51
N LEU A 217 11.62 -1.78 -2.10
CA LEU A 217 11.57 -3.08 -1.42
C LEU A 217 11.82 -4.27 -2.38
N GLY A 218 12.19 -4.01 -3.64
CA GLY A 218 12.49 -5.02 -4.64
C GLY A 218 11.26 -5.69 -5.24
N LYS A 219 10.05 -5.19 -5.00
CA LYS A 219 8.83 -5.74 -5.60
C LYS A 219 8.62 -5.22 -7.01
N LYS A 220 7.91 -6.03 -7.81
CA LYS A 220 7.49 -5.66 -9.15
C LYS A 220 6.15 -4.95 -9.07
N VAL A 221 6.03 -3.79 -9.70
CA VAL A 221 4.78 -3.03 -9.77
C VAL A 221 4.32 -2.93 -11.22
N GLU A 222 3.04 -3.22 -11.45
CA GLU A 222 2.34 -2.92 -12.70
C GLU A 222 1.31 -1.82 -12.43
N TRP A 223 1.18 -0.89 -13.37
CA TRP A 223 0.30 0.27 -13.24
C TRP A 223 -0.89 0.13 -14.17
N PHE A 224 -2.08 0.51 -13.68
CA PHE A 224 -3.22 0.84 -14.52
C PHE A 224 -3.62 2.29 -14.27
N ASP A 225 -3.57 3.08 -15.33
CA ASP A 225 -3.82 4.51 -15.28
C ASP A 225 -5.18 4.79 -15.92
N ALA A 226 -6.19 5.02 -15.08
CA ALA A 226 -7.58 5.21 -15.51
C ALA A 226 -7.80 6.53 -16.26
N GLU A 227 -6.92 7.52 -16.09
CA GLU A 227 -6.94 8.78 -16.84
C GLU A 227 -6.45 8.56 -18.27
N LYS A 228 -5.40 7.73 -18.44
CA LYS A 228 -4.74 7.50 -19.74
C LYS A 228 -5.29 6.30 -20.52
N GLU A 229 -5.93 5.36 -19.83
CA GLU A 229 -6.35 4.08 -20.41
C GLU A 229 -7.86 3.87 -20.26
N ASP A 230 -8.52 3.49 -21.37
CA ASP A 230 -9.91 3.03 -21.34
C ASP A 230 -10.05 1.80 -20.45
N PHE A 231 -11.09 1.77 -19.61
CA PHE A 231 -11.41 0.66 -18.71
C PHE A 231 -11.35 -0.71 -19.38
N ARG A 232 -11.77 -0.84 -20.65
CA ARG A 232 -11.75 -2.09 -21.41
C ARG A 232 -10.36 -2.70 -21.52
N ARG A 233 -9.29 -1.92 -21.35
CA ARG A 233 -7.92 -2.43 -21.31
C ARG A 233 -7.62 -3.30 -20.09
N ILE A 234 -8.49 -3.33 -19.07
CA ILE A 234 -8.38 -4.23 -17.92
C ILE A 234 -8.35 -5.72 -18.32
N VAL A 235 -8.90 -6.06 -19.50
CA VAL A 235 -8.84 -7.42 -20.06
C VAL A 235 -7.41 -7.93 -20.24
N LYS A 236 -6.41 -7.04 -20.34
CA LYS A 236 -4.97 -7.40 -20.41
C LYS A 236 -4.45 -8.08 -19.15
N TYR A 237 -5.22 -8.02 -18.06
CA TYR A 237 -4.90 -8.65 -16.78
C TYR A 237 -5.73 -9.90 -16.48
N PHE A 238 -6.65 -10.29 -17.37
CA PHE A 238 -7.47 -11.49 -17.15
C PHE A 238 -6.61 -12.75 -17.14
N GLY A 239 -6.82 -13.60 -16.14
CA GLY A 239 -6.03 -14.81 -15.90
C GLY A 239 -4.62 -14.54 -15.36
N LYS A 240 -4.17 -13.28 -15.24
CA LYS A 240 -2.90 -12.95 -14.60
C LYS A 240 -3.02 -13.04 -13.08
N ARG A 241 -1.92 -13.45 -12.45
CA ARG A 241 -1.77 -13.53 -11.00
C ARG A 241 -0.97 -12.34 -10.51
N PHE A 242 -1.40 -11.79 -9.37
CA PHE A 242 -0.77 -10.67 -8.70
C PHE A 242 -0.54 -11.01 -7.23
N GLN A 243 0.55 -10.49 -6.66
CA GLN A 243 0.79 -10.57 -5.23
C GLN A 243 -0.30 -9.79 -4.47
N ALA A 244 -0.71 -8.64 -5.02
CA ALA A 244 -1.83 -7.84 -4.57
C ALA A 244 -2.35 -6.94 -5.70
N VAL A 245 -3.63 -6.59 -5.65
CA VAL A 245 -4.27 -5.60 -6.52
C VAL A 245 -4.78 -4.46 -5.64
N ILE A 246 -4.26 -3.26 -5.83
CA ILE A 246 -4.42 -2.12 -4.92
C ILE A 246 -5.08 -0.96 -5.65
N GLY A 247 -6.13 -0.40 -5.05
CA GLY A 247 -6.74 0.86 -5.46
C GLY A 247 -6.76 1.89 -4.35
N MET A 248 -6.81 3.16 -4.74
CA MET A 248 -6.95 4.32 -3.85
C MET A 248 -8.33 4.94 -4.05
N GLN A 249 -9.27 4.64 -3.15
CA GLN A 249 -10.67 5.10 -3.17
C GLN A 249 -11.33 4.94 -4.54
N THR A 250 -10.98 3.88 -5.26
CA THR A 250 -11.36 3.72 -6.67
C THR A 250 -12.65 2.92 -6.81
N PHE A 251 -13.41 3.24 -7.86
CA PHE A 251 -14.60 2.49 -8.25
C PHE A 251 -14.32 1.26 -9.10
N MET A 252 -13.06 1.03 -9.48
CA MET A 252 -12.65 -0.08 -10.35
C MET A 252 -13.11 -1.45 -9.84
N PHE A 253 -13.14 -1.66 -8.52
CA PHE A 253 -13.59 -2.93 -7.92
C PHE A 253 -15.10 -3.17 -8.01
N SER A 254 -15.88 -2.13 -8.29
CA SER A 254 -17.32 -2.20 -8.57
C SER A 254 -17.64 -2.28 -10.07
N ALA A 255 -16.63 -2.20 -10.93
CA ALA A 255 -16.83 -2.18 -12.38
C ALA A 255 -17.23 -3.58 -12.90
N LYS A 256 -18.34 -3.60 -13.64
CA LYS A 256 -18.92 -4.81 -14.24
C LYS A 256 -18.64 -4.88 -15.74
N MET A 257 -18.46 -6.10 -16.22
CA MET A 257 -18.40 -6.43 -17.64
C MET A 257 -19.81 -6.45 -18.24
N GLN A 258 -19.91 -6.57 -19.58
CA GLN A 258 -21.20 -6.62 -20.28
C GLN A 258 -22.08 -7.81 -19.85
N ASP A 259 -21.46 -8.89 -19.38
CA ASP A 259 -22.13 -10.09 -18.85
C ASP A 259 -22.63 -9.92 -17.39
N GLY A 260 -22.40 -8.76 -16.77
CA GLY A 260 -22.77 -8.46 -15.40
C GLY A 260 -21.78 -8.92 -14.33
N THR A 261 -20.72 -9.67 -14.69
CA THR A 261 -19.67 -10.10 -13.76
C THR A 261 -18.72 -8.97 -13.42
N PHE A 262 -18.16 -8.95 -12.21
CA PHE A 262 -17.14 -7.97 -11.84
C PHE A 262 -15.84 -8.26 -12.59
N ALA A 263 -15.22 -7.25 -13.20
CA ALA A 263 -13.99 -7.45 -13.98
C ALA A 263 -12.85 -8.06 -13.14
N HIS A 264 -12.82 -7.75 -11.85
CA HIS A 264 -11.81 -8.21 -10.90
C HIS A 264 -11.98 -9.66 -10.46
N GLU A 265 -13.07 -10.35 -10.81
CA GLU A 265 -13.19 -11.81 -10.63
C GLU A 265 -12.26 -12.57 -11.59
N LYS A 266 -11.96 -11.97 -12.74
CA LYS A 266 -11.08 -12.55 -13.76
C LYS A 266 -9.59 -12.23 -13.52
N ILE A 267 -9.27 -11.45 -12.48
CA ILE A 267 -7.90 -11.11 -12.06
C ILE A 267 -7.58 -11.89 -10.79
N ILE A 268 -6.48 -12.63 -10.78
CA ILE A 268 -6.12 -13.52 -9.66
C ILE A 268 -5.18 -12.78 -8.71
N GLY A 269 -5.48 -12.82 -7.41
CA GLY A 269 -4.73 -12.13 -6.36
C GLY A 269 -5.67 -11.45 -5.35
N PRO A 270 -5.19 -11.10 -4.15
CA PRO A 270 -5.99 -10.40 -3.15
C PRO A 270 -6.24 -8.95 -3.56
N LYS A 271 -7.43 -8.41 -3.25
CA LYS A 271 -7.88 -7.08 -3.66
C LYS A 271 -7.95 -6.16 -2.44
N TYR A 272 -7.32 -4.99 -2.56
CA TYR A 272 -7.28 -3.97 -1.51
C TYR A 272 -7.74 -2.64 -2.06
N ASN A 273 -8.70 -2.00 -1.40
CA ASN A 273 -9.10 -0.63 -1.72
C ASN A 273 -8.91 0.26 -0.49
N TYR A 274 -8.06 1.28 -0.60
CA TYR A 274 -7.97 2.30 0.43
C TYR A 274 -9.24 3.18 0.39
N VAL A 275 -9.88 3.40 1.53
CA VAL A 275 -11.05 4.27 1.69
C VAL A 275 -10.70 5.28 2.77
N PHE A 276 -10.47 6.52 2.37
CA PHE A 276 -9.92 7.57 3.24
C PHE A 276 -11.00 8.37 3.96
N ASP A 277 -12.16 8.52 3.34
CA ASP A 277 -13.33 9.10 3.97
C ASP A 277 -14.17 8.02 4.68
N HIS A 278 -15.20 8.44 5.41
CA HIS A 278 -16.14 7.50 6.02
C HIS A 278 -16.72 6.53 4.95
N PRO A 279 -16.67 5.20 5.17
CA PRO A 279 -17.13 4.22 4.19
C PRO A 279 -18.59 4.37 3.72
N ILE A 280 -19.43 5.12 4.45
CA ILE A 280 -20.80 5.42 4.03
C ILE A 280 -20.85 6.25 2.74
N TRP A 281 -19.82 7.05 2.44
CA TRP A 281 -19.75 7.81 1.19
C TRP A 281 -19.64 6.92 -0.04
N LEU A 282 -19.12 5.70 0.12
CA LEU A 282 -18.93 4.71 -0.94
C LEU A 282 -19.98 3.59 -0.89
N LYS A 283 -21.11 3.80 -0.22
CA LYS A 283 -22.16 2.77 -0.01
C LYS A 283 -22.45 1.94 -1.24
N ASN A 284 -22.80 2.59 -2.36
CA ASN A 284 -23.18 1.88 -3.58
C ASN A 284 -22.04 1.00 -4.12
N HIS A 285 -20.79 1.43 -3.97
CA HIS A 285 -19.63 0.69 -4.45
C HIS A 285 -19.25 -0.45 -3.52
N LEU A 286 -19.36 -0.26 -2.21
CA LEU A 286 -19.09 -1.31 -1.22
C LEU A 286 -20.20 -2.37 -1.17
N GLU A 287 -21.45 -2.00 -1.46
CA GLU A 287 -22.54 -2.96 -1.65
C GLU A 287 -22.41 -3.77 -2.95
N ASN A 288 -21.78 -3.20 -3.97
CA ASN A 288 -21.65 -3.79 -5.30
C ASN A 288 -20.17 -3.94 -5.69
N THR A 289 -19.44 -4.76 -4.95
CA THR A 289 -18.00 -5.00 -5.17
C THR A 289 -17.68 -6.47 -5.45
N VAL A 290 -16.52 -6.70 -6.05
CA VAL A 290 -15.92 -8.04 -6.21
C VAL A 290 -15.79 -8.77 -4.87
N ASN A 291 -15.99 -10.09 -4.91
CA ASN A 291 -15.79 -10.98 -3.76
C ASN A 291 -14.35 -10.92 -3.23
N GLY A 292 -14.21 -10.95 -1.91
CA GLY A 292 -12.92 -10.96 -1.23
C GLY A 292 -12.18 -9.61 -1.26
N LEU A 293 -12.87 -8.50 -1.55
CA LEU A 293 -12.30 -7.16 -1.38
C LEU A 293 -12.00 -6.91 0.09
N CYS A 294 -10.77 -6.44 0.37
CA CYS A 294 -10.35 -5.93 1.66
C CYS A 294 -10.28 -4.39 1.62
N VAL A 295 -10.87 -3.71 2.60
CA VAL A 295 -10.88 -2.25 2.69
C VAL A 295 -9.82 -1.77 3.69
N LEU A 296 -8.98 -0.82 3.28
CA LEU A 296 -7.95 -0.23 4.13
C LEU A 296 -8.37 1.19 4.49
N THR A 297 -8.41 1.54 5.78
CA THR A 297 -8.98 2.82 6.23
C THR A 297 -8.06 3.56 7.19
N PRO A 298 -8.14 4.90 7.25
CA PRO A 298 -7.35 5.71 8.16
C PRO A 298 -7.97 5.85 9.56
N ASP A 299 -9.07 5.15 9.87
CA ASP A 299 -9.75 5.19 11.17
C ASP A 299 -10.23 3.79 11.58
N GLY A 300 -9.88 3.37 12.80
CA GLY A 300 -10.28 2.06 13.32
C GLY A 300 -11.79 1.83 13.32
N ASN A 301 -12.58 2.87 13.59
CA ASN A 301 -14.04 2.78 13.55
C ASN A 301 -14.57 2.57 12.13
N TYR A 302 -13.87 3.06 11.11
CA TYR A 302 -14.26 2.84 9.71
C TYR A 302 -14.02 1.39 9.30
N ALA A 303 -12.94 0.77 9.75
CA ALA A 303 -12.72 -0.66 9.55
C ALA A 303 -13.84 -1.49 10.22
N ASP A 304 -14.21 -1.14 11.46
CA ASP A 304 -15.31 -1.82 12.17
C ASP A 304 -16.67 -1.60 11.49
N PHE A 305 -16.92 -0.38 10.99
CA PHE A 305 -18.10 -0.08 10.19
C PHE A 305 -18.18 -0.96 8.94
N VAL A 306 -17.06 -1.11 8.21
CA VAL A 306 -17.04 -1.90 6.98
C VAL A 306 -17.35 -3.37 7.26
N LYS A 307 -16.70 -3.95 8.27
CA LYS A 307 -16.94 -5.33 8.69
C LYS A 307 -18.40 -5.56 9.05
N LYS A 308 -18.97 -4.65 9.84
CA LYS A 308 -20.34 -4.78 10.34
C LYS A 308 -21.39 -4.61 9.25
N TYR A 309 -21.31 -3.53 8.48
CA TYR A 309 -22.43 -3.12 7.61
C TYR A 309 -22.29 -3.54 6.15
N TYR A 310 -21.10 -3.97 5.70
CA TYR A 310 -20.91 -4.52 4.35
C TYR A 310 -20.44 -5.99 4.36
N GLY A 311 -20.06 -6.55 5.50
CA GLY A 311 -19.56 -7.93 5.58
C GLY A 311 -18.22 -8.14 4.86
N LEU A 312 -17.49 -7.06 4.60
CA LEU A 312 -16.18 -7.08 3.93
C LEU A 312 -15.05 -7.14 4.96
N GLN A 313 -13.91 -7.71 4.55
CA GLN A 313 -12.68 -7.57 5.34
C GLN A 313 -12.24 -6.11 5.36
N ALA A 314 -11.74 -5.66 6.51
CA ALA A 314 -11.21 -4.31 6.61
C ALA A 314 -10.12 -4.18 7.67
N HIS A 315 -9.14 -3.33 7.39
CA HIS A 315 -8.04 -3.07 8.31
C HIS A 315 -7.82 -1.56 8.48
N PHE A 316 -7.43 -1.20 9.70
CA PHE A 316 -6.90 0.11 9.99
C PHE A 316 -5.45 0.16 9.49
N LEU A 317 -5.21 0.98 8.47
CA LEU A 317 -3.88 1.21 7.91
C LEU A 317 -3.84 2.66 7.39
N PRO A 318 -3.53 3.63 8.27
CA PRO A 318 -3.58 5.04 7.93
C PRO A 318 -2.50 5.42 6.90
N PRO A 319 -2.73 6.46 6.08
CA PRO A 319 -1.78 6.88 5.06
C PRO A 319 -0.46 7.33 5.66
N ALA A 320 0.58 7.21 4.84
CA ALA A 320 1.91 7.72 5.15
C ALA A 320 2.12 9.15 4.64
N GLY A 321 3.25 9.74 5.04
CA GLY A 321 3.71 11.03 4.57
C GLY A 321 4.95 10.95 3.67
N ILE A 322 5.32 12.09 3.13
CA ILE A 322 6.45 12.27 2.21
C ILE A 322 7.53 13.10 2.90
N GLU A 323 8.77 12.59 2.92
CA GLU A 323 9.92 13.33 3.43
C GLU A 323 10.57 14.11 2.27
N LYS A 324 10.50 15.45 2.30
CA LYS A 324 11.15 16.33 1.30
C LYS A 324 12.14 17.33 1.91
N HIS A 325 11.95 17.71 3.18
CA HIS A 325 12.71 18.66 4.00
C HIS A 325 13.55 19.72 3.25
N LEU A 326 12.99 20.92 3.05
CA LEU A 326 13.59 21.95 2.19
C LEU A 326 13.86 23.31 2.86
N CYS A 327 13.53 23.53 4.13
CA CYS A 327 13.60 24.89 4.70
C CYS A 327 13.89 24.91 6.20
N GLU A 328 14.92 25.65 6.61
CA GLU A 328 15.17 26.01 8.02
C GLU A 328 14.41 27.27 8.44
N GLU A 329 14.18 28.21 7.50
CA GLU A 329 13.39 29.41 7.76
C GLU A 329 11.88 29.10 7.78
N LYS A 330 11.21 29.60 8.82
CA LYS A 330 9.75 29.50 8.96
C LYS A 330 9.12 30.82 8.55
N GLU A 331 8.23 30.79 7.57
CA GLU A 331 7.52 31.96 7.03
C GLU A 331 6.20 32.24 7.76
N TRP A 332 5.56 31.20 8.31
CA TRP A 332 4.23 31.34 8.94
C TRP A 332 4.21 30.77 10.35
N ASP A 333 3.59 31.52 11.26
CA ASP A 333 3.39 31.09 12.63
C ASP A 333 2.43 29.90 12.71
N VAL A 334 1.23 30.04 12.16
CA VAL A 334 0.22 28.99 12.11
C VAL A 334 -0.32 28.85 10.69
N SER A 335 -0.22 27.64 10.13
CA SER A 335 -0.82 27.30 8.84
C SER A 335 -1.93 26.26 8.98
N PHE A 336 -2.96 26.37 8.15
CA PHE A 336 -3.96 25.33 7.93
C PHE A 336 -4.09 25.05 6.42
N VAL A 337 -3.80 23.81 6.01
CA VAL A 337 -3.95 23.36 4.62
C VAL A 337 -5.23 22.54 4.51
N GLY A 338 -6.15 23.01 3.67
CA GLY A 338 -7.42 22.33 3.41
C GLY A 338 -8.56 23.31 3.17
N SER A 339 -9.73 22.78 2.85
CA SER A 339 -10.92 23.58 2.56
C SER A 339 -11.79 23.81 3.79
N ILE A 340 -12.54 24.92 3.75
CA ILE A 340 -13.74 25.15 4.56
C ILE A 340 -14.99 24.94 3.72
N GLY A 341 -15.95 24.18 4.26
CA GLY A 341 -17.30 24.06 3.69
C GLY A 341 -18.30 25.01 4.35
N GLU A 342 -19.50 25.12 3.77
CA GLU A 342 -20.59 25.96 4.27
C GLU A 342 -21.16 25.47 5.62
N GLY A 343 -20.85 24.23 6.03
CA GLY A 343 -21.38 23.64 7.24
C GLY A 343 -22.89 23.45 7.15
N PHE A 344 -23.62 24.01 8.11
CA PHE A 344 -25.10 24.02 8.08
C PHE A 344 -25.67 25.20 7.31
N ASP A 345 -24.85 26.21 6.99
CA ASP A 345 -25.29 27.37 6.22
C ASP A 345 -25.69 26.87 4.82
N GLY A 346 -26.91 27.17 4.38
CA GLY A 346 -27.47 26.65 3.11
C GLY A 346 -28.37 25.42 3.25
N LYS A 347 -28.02 24.42 4.07
CA LYS A 347 -28.82 23.19 4.24
C LYS A 347 -29.94 23.27 5.27
N LEU A 348 -29.87 24.22 6.21
CA LEU A 348 -30.94 24.45 7.19
C LEU A 348 -32.31 24.71 6.53
N LYS A 349 -32.34 25.38 5.37
CA LYS A 349 -33.58 25.60 4.61
C LYS A 349 -34.17 24.31 4.06
N GLN A 350 -33.33 23.37 3.63
CA GLN A 350 -33.75 22.06 3.13
C GLN A 350 -34.31 21.21 4.27
N MET A 351 -33.67 21.23 5.45
CA MET A 351 -34.20 20.56 6.64
C MET A 351 -35.62 21.00 7.00
N LEU A 352 -35.94 22.30 6.85
CA LEU A 352 -37.28 22.81 7.13
C LEU A 352 -38.35 22.26 6.17
N GLN A 353 -37.94 21.83 4.96
CA GLN A 353 -38.80 21.26 3.93
C GLN A 353 -39.01 19.75 4.08
N CYS A 354 -38.18 19.06 4.88
CA CYS A 354 -38.36 17.65 5.20
C CYS A 354 -39.65 17.39 5.99
N ASP A 355 -40.15 16.16 5.94
CA ASP A 355 -41.32 15.75 6.72
C ASP A 355 -41.04 15.82 8.23
N ARG A 356 -42.11 15.76 9.04
CA ARG A 356 -41.99 15.92 10.50
C ARG A 356 -41.12 14.84 11.14
N ALA A 357 -41.20 13.59 10.69
CA ALA A 357 -40.46 12.49 11.29
C ALA A 357 -38.96 12.64 11.03
N THR A 358 -38.59 12.92 9.76
CA THR A 358 -37.20 13.18 9.37
C THR A 358 -36.61 14.36 10.17
N ARG A 359 -37.33 15.47 10.28
CA ARG A 359 -36.87 16.63 11.07
C ARG A 359 -36.64 16.30 12.55
N ILE A 360 -37.44 15.42 13.14
CA ILE A 360 -37.25 15.01 14.54
C ILE A 360 -35.93 14.25 14.67
N ILE A 361 -35.68 13.27 13.81
CA ILE A 361 -34.44 12.48 13.78
C ILE A 361 -33.24 13.40 13.59
N GLU A 362 -33.27 14.24 12.56
CA GLU A 362 -32.17 15.14 12.23
C GLU A 362 -31.83 16.10 13.39
N ASN A 363 -32.85 16.73 14.00
CA ASN A 363 -32.62 17.65 15.12
C ASN A 363 -32.05 16.92 16.35
N HIS A 364 -32.53 15.71 16.65
CA HIS A 364 -31.98 14.89 17.74
C HIS A 364 -30.53 14.53 17.45
N PHE A 365 -30.21 14.15 16.21
CA PHE A 365 -28.86 13.79 15.80
C PHE A 365 -27.88 14.96 15.92
N ILE A 366 -28.24 16.17 15.45
CA ILE A 366 -27.43 17.38 15.65
C ILE A 366 -27.21 17.65 17.14
N LYS A 367 -28.27 17.54 17.96
CA LYS A 367 -28.17 17.77 19.39
C LYS A 367 -27.22 16.78 20.05
N LYS A 368 -27.31 15.49 19.71
CA LYS A 368 -26.42 14.46 20.26
C LYS A 368 -24.98 14.64 19.81
N MET A 369 -24.73 14.96 18.54
CA MET A 369 -23.38 15.27 18.06
C MET A 369 -22.77 16.47 18.78
N LYS A 370 -23.54 17.52 19.07
CA LYS A 370 -23.05 18.69 19.81
C LYS A 370 -22.72 18.39 21.28
N SER A 371 -23.43 17.44 21.88
CA SER A 371 -23.25 17.06 23.29
C SER A 371 -22.20 15.96 23.51
N ASN A 372 -21.79 15.24 22.46
CA ASN A 372 -20.90 14.08 22.56
C ASN A 372 -19.81 14.14 21.47
N LEU A 373 -18.83 15.04 21.62
CA LEU A 373 -17.86 15.34 20.56
C LEU A 373 -16.78 14.27 20.38
N LYS A 374 -16.64 13.36 21.33
CA LYS A 374 -15.69 12.22 21.26
C LYS A 374 -16.27 10.99 20.57
N GLU A 375 -17.58 10.94 20.38
CA GLU A 375 -18.29 9.76 19.88
C GLU A 375 -18.41 9.75 18.36
N THR A 376 -18.57 8.55 17.80
CA THR A 376 -18.71 8.35 16.35
C THR A 376 -20.13 8.72 15.88
N PRO A 377 -20.29 9.20 14.64
CA PRO A 377 -21.61 9.57 14.13
C PRO A 377 -22.56 8.37 14.07
N GLU A 378 -22.05 7.15 13.85
CA GLU A 378 -22.83 5.93 13.77
C GLU A 378 -23.41 5.52 15.12
N LYS A 379 -22.60 5.62 16.19
CA LYS A 379 -23.07 5.35 17.54
C LYS A 379 -24.15 6.35 17.96
N LEU A 380 -23.90 7.64 17.72
CA LEU A 380 -24.86 8.69 18.08
C LEU A 380 -26.15 8.60 17.27
N PHE A 381 -26.07 8.21 15.99
CA PHE A 381 -27.26 8.00 15.17
C PHE A 381 -28.07 6.79 15.65
N ARG A 382 -27.39 5.70 16.03
CA ARG A 382 -28.02 4.52 16.64
C ARG A 382 -28.79 4.88 17.90
N GLU A 383 -28.15 5.62 18.82
CA GLU A 383 -28.79 6.10 20.05
C GLU A 383 -30.04 6.95 19.76
N VAL A 384 -30.01 7.80 18.72
CA VAL A 384 -31.19 8.59 18.31
C VAL A 384 -32.32 7.71 17.80
N LEU A 385 -32.02 6.69 16.98
CA LEU A 385 -33.05 5.76 16.50
C LEU A 385 -33.63 4.94 17.65
N ASP A 386 -32.79 4.49 18.58
CA ASP A 386 -33.21 3.72 19.76
C ASP A 386 -34.08 4.56 20.72
N GLU A 387 -33.72 5.82 20.98
CA GLU A 387 -34.54 6.76 21.77
C GLU A 387 -35.90 7.06 21.15
N LEU A 388 -36.01 6.94 19.83
CA LEU A 388 -37.25 7.14 19.07
C LEU A 388 -38.00 5.82 18.81
N ASP A 389 -37.59 4.72 19.46
CA ASP A 389 -38.17 3.38 19.34
C ASP A 389 -38.22 2.84 17.89
N TYR A 390 -37.31 3.29 17.02
CA TYR A 390 -37.21 2.76 15.66
C TYR A 390 -36.74 1.31 15.67
N LYS A 391 -37.39 0.47 14.87
CA LYS A 391 -36.94 -0.91 14.59
C LYS A 391 -36.29 -0.93 13.22
N TYR A 392 -35.08 -1.46 13.16
CA TYR A 392 -34.28 -1.50 11.95
C TYR A 392 -33.33 -2.70 11.98
N THR A 393 -33.04 -3.22 10.80
CA THR A 393 -31.93 -4.13 10.51
C THR A 393 -30.65 -3.34 10.27
N ASP A 394 -29.49 -4.01 10.23
CA ASP A 394 -28.23 -3.33 9.89
C ASP A 394 -28.23 -2.74 8.46
N CYS A 395 -28.97 -3.34 7.52
CA CYS A 395 -29.18 -2.77 6.17
C CYS A 395 -30.00 -1.47 6.23
N GLU A 396 -31.13 -1.48 6.94
CA GLU A 396 -31.97 -0.28 7.10
C GLU A 396 -31.23 0.82 7.87
N PHE A 397 -30.44 0.47 8.89
CA PHE A 397 -29.55 1.42 9.56
C PHE A 397 -28.59 2.07 8.57
N ARG A 398 -27.94 1.28 7.73
CA ARG A 398 -26.98 1.78 6.72
C ARG A 398 -27.66 2.73 5.73
N ASP A 399 -28.86 2.40 5.26
CA ASP A 399 -29.63 3.26 4.36
C ASP A 399 -30.02 4.59 5.04
N LEU A 400 -30.58 4.54 6.25
CA LEU A 400 -30.91 5.74 7.02
C LEU A 400 -29.68 6.59 7.33
N PHE A 401 -28.58 5.95 7.70
CA PHE A 401 -27.32 6.61 8.01
C PHE A 401 -26.70 7.26 6.76
N TYR A 402 -26.85 6.63 5.59
CA TYR A 402 -26.49 7.22 4.31
C TYR A 402 -27.27 8.52 4.09
N GLU A 403 -28.58 8.56 4.30
CA GLU A 403 -29.37 9.78 4.09
C GLU A 403 -28.93 10.95 4.99
N VAL A 404 -28.54 10.68 6.24
CA VAL A 404 -28.06 11.72 7.17
C VAL A 404 -26.56 12.00 7.08
N ARG A 405 -25.81 11.35 6.18
CA ARG A 405 -24.33 11.44 6.13
C ARG A 405 -23.79 12.86 6.00
N TRP A 406 -24.53 13.71 5.30
CA TRP A 406 -24.15 15.11 5.12
C TRP A 406 -24.12 15.89 6.43
N MET A 407 -24.83 15.43 7.47
CA MET A 407 -24.96 16.13 8.75
C MET A 407 -23.68 16.05 9.57
N PHE A 408 -23.02 14.88 9.64
CA PHE A 408 -21.75 14.77 10.36
C PHE A 408 -20.61 15.49 9.62
N TYR A 409 -20.68 15.57 8.28
CA TYR A 409 -19.80 16.44 7.50
C TYR A 409 -20.07 17.93 7.82
N ALA A 410 -21.34 18.36 7.87
CA ALA A 410 -21.69 19.72 8.26
C ALA A 410 -21.22 20.05 9.68
N MET A 411 -21.32 19.10 10.62
CA MET A 411 -20.77 19.22 11.97
C MET A 411 -19.25 19.39 11.97
N SER A 412 -18.51 18.63 11.14
CA SER A 412 -17.05 18.77 11.06
C SER A 412 -16.64 20.16 10.56
N GLN A 413 -17.35 20.70 9.55
CA GLN A 413 -17.09 22.05 9.04
C GLN A 413 -17.45 23.13 10.08
N TYR A 414 -18.53 22.93 10.84
CA TYR A 414 -18.93 23.82 11.92
C TYR A 414 -17.85 23.94 13.01
N TYR A 415 -17.27 22.81 13.45
CA TYR A 415 -16.20 22.83 14.44
C TYR A 415 -14.87 23.33 13.87
N ARG A 416 -14.54 23.02 12.60
CA ARG A 416 -13.39 23.62 11.90
C ARG A 416 -13.45 25.15 11.90
N LYS A 417 -14.61 25.71 11.54
CA LYS A 417 -14.85 27.16 11.58
C LYS A 417 -14.74 27.72 12.99
N LYS A 418 -15.26 27.03 14.00
CA LYS A 418 -15.17 27.45 15.41
C LYS A 418 -13.75 27.49 15.94
N VAL A 419 -12.95 26.45 15.66
CA VAL A 419 -11.55 26.38 16.07
C VAL A 419 -10.78 27.58 15.50
N LEU A 420 -10.91 27.83 14.20
CA LEU A 420 -10.25 28.99 13.58
C LEU A 420 -10.79 30.33 14.09
N GLU A 421 -12.10 30.48 14.27
CA GLU A 421 -12.66 31.71 14.82
C GLU A 421 -12.13 32.00 16.25
N LEU A 422 -11.90 30.96 17.06
CA LEU A 422 -11.30 31.11 18.39
C LEU A 422 -9.88 31.66 18.32
N LEU A 423 -9.04 31.11 17.43
CA LEU A 423 -7.67 31.61 17.23
C LEU A 423 -7.67 33.06 16.73
N LEU A 424 -8.52 33.34 15.74
CA LEU A 424 -8.61 34.67 15.16
C LEU A 424 -9.10 35.72 16.16
N LYS A 425 -10.06 35.38 17.03
CA LYS A 425 -10.53 36.26 18.11
C LYS A 425 -9.46 36.54 19.17
N ALA A 426 -8.53 35.62 19.38
CA ALA A 426 -7.39 35.82 20.27
C ALA A 426 -6.29 36.69 19.64
N GLY A 427 -6.41 37.05 18.36
CA GLY A 427 -5.41 37.84 17.65
C GLY A 427 -4.29 37.02 17.01
N ILE A 428 -4.38 35.69 17.04
CA ILE A 428 -3.40 34.79 16.41
C ILE A 428 -3.54 34.89 14.89
N GLU A 429 -2.43 35.14 14.19
CA GLU A 429 -2.39 35.11 12.73
C GLU A 429 -2.45 33.67 12.21
N VAL A 430 -3.37 33.41 11.28
CA VAL A 430 -3.54 32.07 10.68
C VAL A 430 -3.52 32.16 9.17
N HIS A 431 -2.58 31.43 8.58
CA HIS A 431 -2.41 31.28 7.14
C HIS A 431 -3.21 30.09 6.65
N VAL A 432 -4.21 30.32 5.81
CA VAL A 432 -5.07 29.28 5.27
C VAL A 432 -4.82 29.09 3.78
N PHE A 433 -4.66 27.83 3.36
CA PHE A 433 -4.37 27.48 1.97
C PHE A 433 -5.54 26.70 1.38
N GLY A 434 -6.27 27.35 0.47
CA GLY A 434 -7.47 26.79 -0.17
C GLY A 434 -8.43 27.87 -0.69
N ASP A 435 -9.02 27.65 -1.86
CA ASP A 435 -9.84 28.69 -2.51
C ASP A 435 -11.13 29.02 -1.75
N SER A 436 -11.69 28.06 -1.00
CA SER A 436 -12.94 28.27 -0.26
C SER A 436 -12.81 29.25 0.91
N TRP A 437 -11.59 29.61 1.32
CA TRP A 437 -11.36 30.63 2.35
C TRP A 437 -11.63 32.06 1.85
N LYS A 438 -11.47 32.31 0.56
CA LYS A 438 -11.59 33.65 -0.06
C LYS A 438 -12.98 34.26 0.11
N THR A 439 -14.01 33.43 0.22
CA THR A 439 -15.43 33.83 0.35
C THR A 439 -16.03 33.50 1.70
N CYS A 440 -15.25 32.93 2.64
CA CYS A 440 -15.79 32.48 3.92
C CYS A 440 -16.09 33.64 4.88
N SER A 441 -16.98 33.43 5.84
CA SER A 441 -17.38 34.46 6.82
C SER A 441 -16.28 34.86 7.82
N LEU A 442 -15.16 34.13 7.85
CA LEU A 442 -14.02 34.45 8.72
C LEU A 442 -13.12 35.55 8.13
N ARG A 443 -13.32 35.96 6.87
CA ARG A 443 -12.61 37.10 6.25
C ARG A 443 -12.84 38.45 6.94
N LYS A 444 -13.82 38.54 7.85
CA LYS A 444 -14.01 39.69 8.73
C LYS A 444 -12.83 39.92 9.71
N TYR A 445 -12.00 38.90 9.94
CA TYR A 445 -10.81 38.97 10.79
C TYR A 445 -9.58 39.32 9.95
N GLN A 446 -8.85 40.37 10.34
CA GLN A 446 -7.67 40.86 9.60
C GLN A 446 -6.47 39.90 9.67
N ASN A 447 -6.39 39.14 10.76
CA ASN A 447 -5.37 38.12 11.03
C ASN A 447 -5.66 36.77 10.34
N LEU A 448 -6.63 36.70 9.43
CA LEU A 448 -6.83 35.56 8.55
C LEU A 448 -6.18 35.83 7.18
N ILE A 449 -5.04 35.20 6.92
CA ILE A 449 -4.29 35.36 5.68
C ILE A 449 -4.65 34.23 4.72
N CYS A 450 -5.30 34.56 3.61
CA CYS A 450 -5.78 33.57 2.64
C CYS A 450 -4.83 33.46 1.46
N HIS A 451 -4.39 32.23 1.19
CA HIS A 451 -3.54 31.85 0.06
C HIS A 451 -4.33 31.01 -0.94
N ASP A 452 -3.80 30.90 -2.16
CA ASP A 452 -4.34 29.99 -3.18
C ASP A 452 -4.28 28.53 -2.72
N ALA A 453 -5.11 27.68 -3.33
CA ALA A 453 -5.06 26.25 -3.06
C ALA A 453 -3.71 25.66 -3.46
N VAL A 454 -3.16 24.83 -2.58
CA VAL A 454 -1.94 24.03 -2.85
C VAL A 454 -2.31 22.55 -2.87
N LEU A 455 -1.63 21.79 -3.72
CA LEU A 455 -1.84 20.35 -3.92
C LEU A 455 -0.48 19.63 -3.96
N GLY A 456 -0.49 18.33 -3.67
CA GLY A 456 0.70 17.47 -3.77
C GLY A 456 1.90 18.05 -3.03
N GLU A 457 3.00 18.26 -3.76
CA GLU A 457 4.26 18.79 -3.20
C GLU A 457 4.13 20.21 -2.63
N GLY A 458 3.22 21.04 -3.16
CA GLY A 458 2.99 22.39 -2.63
C GLY A 458 2.51 22.38 -1.18
N CYS A 459 1.75 21.36 -0.77
CA CYS A 459 1.37 21.18 0.63
C CYS A 459 2.60 20.92 1.53
N LEU A 460 3.58 20.16 1.04
CA LEU A 460 4.80 19.85 1.79
C LEU A 460 5.66 21.09 2.00
N GLU A 461 5.74 21.96 0.99
CA GLU A 461 6.41 23.26 1.12
C GLU A 461 5.71 24.14 2.15
N VAL A 462 4.37 24.09 2.19
CA VAL A 462 3.64 24.82 3.22
C VAL A 462 4.05 24.34 4.62
N TYR A 463 3.98 23.03 4.87
CA TYR A 463 4.37 22.50 6.17
C TYR A 463 5.82 22.79 6.54
N ALA A 464 6.75 22.72 5.58
CA ALA A 464 8.16 22.98 5.83
C ALA A 464 8.41 24.42 6.31
N LYS A 465 7.65 25.39 5.80
CA LYS A 465 7.74 26.81 6.15
C LYS A 465 6.86 27.22 7.33
N SER A 466 6.04 26.31 7.88
CA SER A 466 5.21 26.57 9.05
C SER A 466 5.92 26.22 10.36
N ARG A 467 5.85 27.12 11.34
CA ARG A 467 6.21 26.82 12.74
C ARG A 467 5.21 25.82 13.32
N ILE A 468 3.92 26.11 13.15
CA ILE A 468 2.81 25.27 13.58
C ILE A 468 1.94 24.90 12.37
N SER A 469 1.72 23.60 12.20
CA SER A 469 0.72 23.05 11.28
C SER A 469 -0.52 22.65 12.06
N LEU A 470 -1.60 23.40 11.88
CA LEU A 470 -2.91 23.11 12.46
C LEU A 470 -3.63 22.07 11.62
N ASN A 471 -3.96 20.94 12.24
CA ASN A 471 -4.83 19.92 11.69
C ASN A 471 -6.16 19.89 12.45
N ILE A 472 -7.26 19.73 11.71
CA ILE A 472 -8.60 19.56 12.28
C ILE A 472 -9.27 18.42 11.53
N MET A 473 -9.50 17.31 12.23
CA MET A 473 -10.08 16.09 11.68
C MET A 473 -11.44 16.35 11.05
N THR A 474 -11.71 15.64 9.95
CA THR A 474 -13.06 15.56 9.35
C THR A 474 -13.90 14.53 10.12
N TRP A 475 -13.97 14.69 11.45
CA TRP A 475 -14.72 13.84 12.38
C TRP A 475 -14.21 12.40 12.59
N HIS A 476 -13.00 12.07 12.16
CA HIS A 476 -12.31 10.85 12.56
C HIS A 476 -12.20 10.76 14.10
N LYS A 477 -12.45 9.58 14.68
CA LYS A 477 -12.44 9.34 16.14
C LYS A 477 -11.42 8.28 16.57
N ASP A 478 -10.92 7.46 15.67
CA ASP A 478 -9.79 6.56 15.88
C ASP A 478 -8.81 6.63 14.70
N GLY A 479 -8.65 7.84 14.15
CA GLY A 479 -7.95 8.04 12.89
C GLY A 479 -6.67 8.87 12.94
N PHE A 480 -5.91 8.75 11.85
CA PHE A 480 -4.66 9.46 11.58
C PHE A 480 -4.56 9.75 10.08
N THR A 481 -4.15 10.96 9.70
CA THR A 481 -4.17 11.43 8.31
C THR A 481 -2.79 11.75 7.79
N GLU A 482 -2.66 11.80 6.46
CA GLU A 482 -1.44 12.19 5.76
C GLU A 482 -0.97 13.59 6.18
N ARG A 483 -1.89 14.50 6.54
CA ARG A 483 -1.56 15.87 6.93
C ARG A 483 -0.70 15.90 8.18
N ILE A 484 -0.99 15.00 9.12
CA ILE A 484 -0.19 14.84 10.34
C ILE A 484 1.18 14.28 9.96
N ALA A 485 1.23 13.17 9.21
CA ALA A 485 2.49 12.56 8.79
C ALA A 485 3.40 13.53 8.02
N ASN A 486 2.85 14.22 7.02
CA ASN A 486 3.56 15.23 6.23
C ASN A 486 4.08 16.36 7.14
N SER A 487 3.23 16.94 7.99
CA SER A 487 3.66 18.01 8.90
C SER A 487 4.84 17.59 9.79
N MET A 488 4.81 16.36 10.31
CA MET A 488 5.91 15.80 11.11
C MET A 488 7.18 15.59 10.27
N LEU A 489 7.07 15.02 9.07
CA LEU A 489 8.20 14.79 8.15
C LEU A 489 8.81 16.10 7.61
N GLN A 490 8.09 17.20 7.73
CA GLN A 490 8.55 18.54 7.37
C GLN A 490 9.09 19.33 8.57
N LYS A 491 9.17 18.72 9.76
CA LYS A 491 9.55 19.37 11.03
C LYS A 491 8.72 20.61 11.31
N SER A 492 7.41 20.52 11.10
CA SER A 492 6.45 21.49 11.63
C SER A 492 5.87 20.96 12.93
N VAL A 493 5.63 21.82 13.92
CA VAL A 493 4.93 21.39 15.13
C VAL A 493 3.47 21.12 14.77
N VAL A 494 3.01 19.91 15.05
CA VAL A 494 1.61 19.54 14.81
C VAL A 494 0.75 19.99 15.98
N VAL A 495 -0.32 20.72 15.66
CA VAL A 495 -1.46 20.96 16.57
C VAL A 495 -2.67 20.27 15.97
N THR A 496 -3.24 19.29 16.66
CA THR A 496 -4.37 18.48 16.13
C THR A 496 -5.41 18.19 17.19
N ASP A 497 -6.67 18.03 16.78
CA ASP A 497 -7.68 17.51 17.67
C ASP A 497 -7.47 16.02 17.96
N TRP A 498 -7.94 15.59 19.12
CA TRP A 498 -7.77 14.24 19.64
C TRP A 498 -8.53 13.19 18.83
N THR A 499 -7.87 12.07 18.57
CA THR A 499 -8.50 10.78 18.21
C THR A 499 -7.96 9.70 19.14
N LYS A 500 -8.66 8.57 19.24
CA LYS A 500 -8.20 7.41 20.02
C LYS A 500 -6.81 6.93 19.57
N TYR A 501 -6.57 6.85 18.25
CA TYR A 501 -5.25 6.53 17.72
C TYR A 501 -4.18 7.52 18.19
N ILE A 502 -4.42 8.82 18.06
CA ILE A 502 -3.46 9.86 18.45
C ILE A 502 -3.17 9.80 19.96
N GLY A 503 -4.22 9.69 20.78
CA GLY A 503 -4.08 9.61 22.24
C GLY A 503 -3.40 8.33 22.74
N THR A 504 -3.35 7.28 21.92
CA THR A 504 -2.68 6.01 22.27
C THR A 504 -1.21 6.00 21.86
N HIS A 505 -0.87 6.63 20.72
CA HIS A 505 0.45 6.49 20.10
C HIS A 505 1.37 7.70 20.28
N PHE A 506 0.83 8.86 20.69
CA PHE A 506 1.58 10.10 20.84
C PHE A 506 1.43 10.70 22.24
N LYS A 507 2.51 11.25 22.76
CA LYS A 507 2.55 11.96 24.04
C LYS A 507 2.16 13.42 23.85
N ALA A 508 1.00 13.78 24.40
CA ALA A 508 0.48 15.15 24.38
C ALA A 508 1.49 16.14 25.01
N GLY A 509 1.79 17.22 24.29
CA GLY A 509 2.70 18.28 24.75
C GLY A 509 4.18 17.96 24.61
N GLU A 510 4.54 16.73 24.22
CA GLU A 510 5.92 16.33 23.90
C GLU A 510 6.11 16.05 22.40
N ASP A 511 5.25 15.21 21.81
CA ASP A 511 5.36 14.81 20.40
C ASP A 511 4.58 15.77 19.49
N MET A 512 3.46 16.26 19.99
CA MET A 512 2.56 17.20 19.32
C MET A 512 1.63 17.84 20.34
N VAL A 513 0.99 18.93 19.95
CA VAL A 513 -0.09 19.54 20.74
C VAL A 513 -1.41 18.86 20.38
N ILE A 514 -2.04 18.22 21.36
CA ILE A 514 -3.31 17.52 21.19
C ILE A 514 -4.39 18.28 21.97
N PHE A 515 -5.46 18.67 21.30
CA PHE A 515 -6.59 19.35 21.95
C PHE A 515 -7.90 18.56 21.80
N GLU A 516 -8.82 18.76 22.74
CA GLU A 516 -10.16 18.18 22.68
C GLU A 516 -11.14 19.25 22.18
N LEU A 517 -12.05 18.90 21.27
CA LEU A 517 -13.07 19.85 20.79
C LEU A 517 -13.96 20.39 21.92
N GLU A 518 -14.16 19.61 23.00
CA GLU A 518 -14.89 20.02 24.21
C GLU A 518 -14.15 21.10 25.01
N LYS A 519 -12.82 21.15 24.90
CA LYS A 519 -11.93 22.07 25.61
C LYS A 519 -11.21 23.04 24.66
N MET A 520 -11.72 23.23 23.44
CA MET A 520 -11.09 24.08 22.42
C MET A 520 -10.88 25.54 22.85
N GLY A 521 -11.56 26.01 23.92
CA GLY A 521 -11.32 27.33 24.50
C GLY A 521 -9.91 27.53 25.07
N GLN A 522 -9.18 26.44 25.38
CA GLN A 522 -7.78 26.49 25.84
C GLN A 522 -6.78 26.60 24.68
N LEU A 523 -7.21 26.32 23.44
CA LEU A 523 -6.32 26.22 22.29
C LEU A 523 -5.55 27.51 21.99
N PRO A 524 -6.13 28.73 22.07
CA PRO A 524 -5.38 29.96 21.81
C PRO A 524 -4.16 30.09 22.74
N GLN A 525 -4.36 29.89 24.04
CA GLN A 525 -3.27 29.94 25.03
C GLN A 525 -2.19 28.90 24.73
N MET A 526 -2.58 27.66 24.39
CA MET A 526 -1.61 26.61 24.05
C MET A 526 -0.74 26.98 22.84
N ILE A 527 -1.33 27.64 21.83
CA ILE A 527 -0.60 28.10 20.64
C ILE A 527 0.29 29.29 20.97
N GLU A 528 -0.19 30.29 21.73
CA GLU A 528 0.60 31.45 22.15
C GLU A 528 1.84 31.05 22.96
N GLU A 529 1.67 30.17 23.96
CA GLU A 529 2.76 29.64 24.76
C GLU A 529 3.78 28.89 23.90
N LEU A 530 3.30 28.14 22.90
CA LEU A 530 4.17 27.42 21.98
C LEU A 530 4.93 28.38 21.07
N LEU A 531 4.29 29.40 20.50
CA LEU A 531 4.91 30.41 19.64
C LEU A 531 5.97 31.24 20.37
N TYR A 532 5.87 31.39 21.69
CA TYR A 532 6.87 32.09 22.51
C TYR A 532 8.11 31.24 22.81
N ASP A 533 7.99 29.91 22.86
CA ASP A 533 9.07 28.98 23.23
C ASP A 533 9.64 28.24 22.00
N GLU A 534 10.59 28.87 21.32
CA GLU A 534 11.26 28.31 20.14
C GLU A 534 11.99 26.99 20.43
N GLU A 535 12.60 26.87 21.61
CA GLU A 535 13.34 25.66 21.99
C GLU A 535 12.38 24.49 22.21
N ARG A 536 11.20 24.74 22.78
CA ARG A 536 10.13 23.74 22.85
C ARG A 536 9.62 23.36 21.45
N GLN A 537 9.45 24.32 20.54
CA GLN A 537 9.07 24.01 19.16
C GLN A 537 10.07 23.08 18.49
N LYS A 538 11.38 23.43 18.52
CA LYS A 538 12.44 22.62 17.92
C LYS A 538 12.49 21.20 18.47
N ARG A 539 12.44 21.06 19.81
CA ARG A 539 12.42 19.73 20.47
C ARG A 539 11.20 18.91 20.05
N MET A 540 10.02 19.52 20.03
CA MET A 540 8.76 18.86 19.67
C MET A 540 8.78 18.43 18.19
N SER A 541 9.13 19.33 17.27
CA SER A 541 9.16 19.03 15.84
C SER A 541 10.21 17.98 15.48
N GLU A 542 11.37 17.99 16.13
CA GLU A 542 12.41 16.98 15.90
C GLU A 542 11.96 15.62 16.41
N LYS A 543 11.36 15.55 17.61
CA LYS A 543 10.83 14.30 18.16
C LYS A 543 9.72 13.73 17.27
N ALA A 544 8.80 14.58 16.83
CA ALA A 544 7.75 14.20 15.89
C ALA A 544 8.33 13.67 14.57
N TYR A 545 9.30 14.38 13.99
CA TYR A 545 9.99 13.94 12.78
C TYR A 545 10.64 12.56 12.94
N GLN A 546 11.32 12.28 14.04
CA GLN A 546 11.92 10.96 14.29
C GLN A 546 10.86 9.86 14.39
N ILE A 547 9.71 10.14 15.02
CA ILE A 547 8.59 9.18 15.05
C ILE A 547 8.06 8.94 13.63
N ALA A 548 7.82 10.01 12.87
CA ALA A 548 7.27 9.95 11.52
C ALA A 548 8.20 9.24 10.53
N LYS A 549 9.49 9.55 10.57
CA LYS A 549 10.52 8.94 9.71
C LYS A 549 10.59 7.42 9.89
N ASN A 550 10.47 6.96 11.13
CA ASN A 550 10.61 5.53 11.47
C ASN A 550 9.31 4.73 11.36
N GLN A 551 8.14 5.36 11.17
CA GLN A 551 6.85 4.64 11.25
C GLN A 551 5.80 5.05 10.22
N TYR A 552 5.90 6.25 9.65
CA TYR A 552 4.84 6.87 8.84
C TYR A 552 5.36 7.38 7.48
N THR A 553 6.43 6.77 6.96
CA THR A 553 6.87 6.96 5.56
C THR A 553 6.23 5.91 4.65
N TRP A 554 6.19 6.18 3.34
CA TRP A 554 5.65 5.21 2.38
C TRP A 554 6.44 3.90 2.34
N HIS A 555 7.73 3.92 2.69
CA HIS A 555 8.56 2.72 2.86
C HIS A 555 8.02 1.83 3.99
N GLU A 556 7.89 2.40 5.20
CA GLU A 556 7.34 1.69 6.37
C GLU A 556 5.90 1.22 6.12
N HIS A 557 5.12 2.01 5.40
CA HIS A 557 3.75 1.67 5.01
C HIS A 557 3.70 0.47 4.07
N ALA A 558 4.58 0.44 3.07
CA ALA A 558 4.69 -0.69 2.14
C ALA A 558 5.08 -1.98 2.87
N GLU A 559 6.00 -1.92 3.85
CA GLU A 559 6.32 -3.09 4.68
C GLU A 559 5.13 -3.59 5.49
N LYS A 560 4.42 -2.68 6.16
CA LYS A 560 3.20 -3.00 6.94
C LYS A 560 2.14 -3.63 6.05
N PHE A 561 1.95 -3.09 4.84
CA PHE A 561 1.04 -3.66 3.85
C PHE A 561 1.46 -5.06 3.42
N LEU A 562 2.74 -5.31 3.11
CA LEU A 562 3.20 -6.65 2.72
C LEU A 562 3.03 -7.68 3.85
N LYS A 563 3.26 -7.28 5.10
CA LYS A 563 2.96 -8.10 6.28
C LYS A 563 1.47 -8.43 6.38
N LEU A 564 0.60 -7.44 6.14
CA LEU A 564 -0.85 -7.61 6.10
C LEU A 564 -1.28 -8.62 5.01
N VAL A 565 -0.77 -8.47 3.78
CA VAL A 565 -1.06 -9.39 2.67
C VAL A 565 -0.72 -10.83 3.03
N ASN A 566 0.41 -11.03 3.72
CA ASN A 566 0.80 -12.36 4.17
C ASN A 566 -0.17 -12.90 5.23
N MET A 567 -0.60 -12.09 6.19
CA MET A 567 -1.57 -12.49 7.23
C MET A 567 -2.96 -12.83 6.67
N ASP A 568 -3.49 -12.03 5.74
CA ASP A 568 -4.80 -12.25 5.12
C ASP A 568 -4.86 -13.58 4.35
N LYS A 569 -3.76 -13.96 3.70
CA LYS A 569 -3.63 -15.27 3.03
C LYS A 569 -3.76 -16.46 3.99
N PHE A 570 -3.47 -16.28 5.27
CA PHE A 570 -3.67 -17.34 6.28
C PHE A 570 -5.12 -17.40 6.78
N HIS A 571 -5.81 -16.27 6.93
CA HIS A 571 -7.16 -16.23 7.48
C HIS A 571 -8.24 -16.69 6.48
N GLN A 572 -8.00 -16.55 5.17
CA GLN A 572 -8.87 -17.15 4.14
C GLN A 572 -8.85 -18.70 4.14
N LYS A 573 -8.04 -19.35 4.99
CA LYS A 573 -7.97 -20.81 5.13
C LYS A 573 -8.87 -21.36 6.25
N GLU A 574 -9.32 -20.52 7.17
CA GLU A 574 -10.10 -20.95 8.36
C GLU A 574 -11.60 -20.67 8.25
N SER A 575 -12.03 -19.98 7.19
CA SER A 575 -13.43 -19.71 6.83
C SER A 575 -13.86 -20.53 5.62
#